data_AF-A0AA39TEC4-F1
#
_entry.id   AF-A0AA39TEC4-F1
#
_cell.length_a   1.000
_cell.length_b   1.000
_cell.length_c   1.000
_cell.angle_alpha   90.00
_cell.angle_beta   90.00
_cell.angle_gamma   90.00
#
_symmetry.space_group_name_H-M   'P 1'
#
loop_
_entity.id
_entity.type
_entity.pdbx_description
1 polymer ?
#
loop_
_entity_poly.entity_id
_entity_poly.type
_entity_poly.pdbx_seq_one_letter_code
_entity_poly.pdbx_strand_id
1 'polypeptide(L)'
;MKRPSKITTIVNEISQNPSTSNIPIRPQKIRKLISKTPVNNTNSNPVNPHNPPKIVKPLTFQGEIDLALQYLRGTDPLLATLIDKHRPPTFDSSTPSPPFISLAKSILYQQLAVNAAKSIYNRFLSLIGGEESILPDAVLSISPQQLRQIGISQRKASYLHDLADKYVTGVLSDDSILEMNDEMLFEMLTSVKGIGPWTVHMFMIFSLHKPDVLPVSDLGVRKGVKALYGLNQLPGDLKMEEVCEKWRPYRSVGSWYMWRLMEAKGAKATSSNVDAVAASVEATSS
;
A
#
# COMPACT_ATOMS: atom_id res chain seq x y z
N MET A 1 -37.05 18.17 -55.82
CA MET A 1 -38.18 18.84 -55.14
C MET A 1 -37.73 19.27 -53.74
N LYS A 2 -37.81 20.58 -53.49
CA LYS A 2 -37.81 21.32 -52.21
C LYS A 2 -36.80 20.96 -51.09
N ARG A 3 -35.70 21.72 -51.04
CA ARG A 3 -35.29 22.50 -49.84
C ARG A 3 -36.10 23.83 -49.83
N PRO A 4 -36.23 24.66 -48.76
CA PRO A 4 -35.13 25.04 -47.84
C PRO A 4 -35.48 25.51 -46.39
N SER A 5 -34.42 25.90 -45.65
CA SER A 5 -34.31 27.11 -44.78
C SER A 5 -35.10 27.21 -43.45
N LYS A 6 -34.70 27.90 -42.37
CA LYS A 6 -33.58 28.80 -41.99
C LYS A 6 -33.82 29.25 -40.52
N ILE A 7 -32.74 29.67 -39.81
CA ILE A 7 -32.66 30.81 -38.86
C ILE A 7 -33.44 30.63 -37.52
N THR A 8 -32.88 30.77 -36.30
CA THR A 8 -32.47 32.04 -35.68
C THR A 8 -31.82 31.84 -34.30
N THR A 9 -30.72 32.54 -34.08
CA THR A 9 -30.10 32.91 -32.79
C THR A 9 -31.05 33.72 -31.91
N ILE A 10 -31.15 33.43 -30.60
CA ILE A 10 -31.57 34.43 -29.61
C ILE A 10 -30.60 34.43 -28.43
N VAL A 11 -29.89 35.55 -28.32
CA VAL A 11 -29.21 36.09 -27.15
C VAL A 11 -30.08 37.23 -26.63
N ASN A 12 -30.14 37.41 -25.30
CA ASN A 12 -30.49 38.60 -24.47
C ASN A 12 -31.40 38.17 -23.31
N GLU A 13 -30.94 38.19 -22.06
CA GLU A 13 -30.73 39.34 -21.15
C GLU A 13 -32.01 39.85 -20.45
N ILE A 14 -31.81 40.43 -19.25
CA ILE A 14 -32.74 41.04 -18.28
C ILE A 14 -33.05 40.08 -17.09
N SER A 15 -32.78 40.39 -15.81
CA SER A 15 -32.82 41.70 -15.13
C SER A 15 -31.86 41.81 -13.93
N GLN A 16 -31.44 43.06 -13.70
CA GLN A 16 -30.77 43.62 -12.54
C GLN A 16 -31.64 43.54 -11.26
N ASN A 17 -31.00 43.48 -10.07
CA ASN A 17 -31.00 44.60 -9.12
C ASN A 17 -29.98 44.42 -7.95
N PRO A 18 -29.18 45.44 -7.59
CA PRO A 18 -28.27 45.42 -6.45
C PRO A 18 -28.84 46.20 -5.24
N SER A 19 -28.63 45.69 -4.02
CA SER A 19 -28.94 46.43 -2.78
C SER A 19 -27.67 46.72 -1.99
N THR A 20 -27.38 48.01 -1.89
CA THR A 20 -26.28 48.66 -1.17
C THR A 20 -26.55 48.74 0.33
N SER A 21 -25.52 48.53 1.16
CA SER A 21 -25.40 49.22 2.45
C SER A 21 -23.93 49.53 2.75
N ASN A 22 -23.58 50.82 2.64
CA ASN A 22 -22.27 51.37 2.99
C ASN A 22 -22.39 52.08 4.34
N ILE A 23 -21.66 51.60 5.36
CA ILE A 23 -21.42 52.30 6.62
C ILE A 23 -19.91 52.64 6.66
N PRO A 24 -19.50 53.89 6.94
CA PRO A 24 -18.11 54.30 6.85
C PRO A 24 -17.32 53.97 8.12
N ILE A 25 -16.18 53.29 7.99
CA ILE A 25 -15.24 53.05 9.09
C ILE A 25 -13.91 53.78 8.83
N ARG A 26 -13.53 54.59 9.81
CA ARG A 26 -12.38 55.50 9.90
C ARG A 26 -11.05 54.72 9.99
N PRO A 27 -9.96 55.16 9.34
CA PRO A 27 -8.68 54.45 9.42
C PRO A 27 -7.93 54.77 10.72
N GLN A 28 -7.69 53.76 11.57
CA GLN A 28 -6.74 53.84 12.68
C GLN A 28 -5.46 53.06 12.35
N LYS A 29 -4.31 53.72 12.55
CA LYS A 29 -2.95 53.19 12.36
C LYS A 29 -2.72 51.98 13.27
N ILE A 30 -2.37 50.83 12.70
CA ILE A 30 -1.91 49.65 13.45
C ILE A 30 -0.38 49.61 13.43
N ARG A 31 0.19 49.67 14.63
CA ARG A 31 1.62 49.61 14.95
C ARG A 31 2.10 48.15 14.87
N LYS A 32 3.17 47.88 14.12
CA LYS A 32 3.88 46.59 14.13
C LYS A 32 4.34 46.27 15.56
N LEU A 33 3.93 45.11 16.08
CA LEU A 33 4.66 44.40 17.13
C LEU A 33 4.91 42.97 16.66
N ILE A 34 6.20 42.69 16.47
CA ILE A 34 6.75 41.36 16.26
C ILE A 34 6.96 40.75 17.65
N SER A 35 6.36 39.59 17.92
CA SER A 35 6.85 38.68 18.95
C SER A 35 6.68 37.23 18.50
N LYS A 36 7.81 36.53 18.51
CA LYS A 36 8.06 35.17 18.05
C LYS A 36 7.48 34.14 19.02
N THR A 37 6.71 33.17 18.51
CA THR A 37 6.79 31.72 18.82
C THR A 37 5.71 30.97 18.02
N PRO A 38 6.04 29.93 17.24
CA PRO A 38 5.03 29.04 16.71
C PRO A 38 4.60 28.06 17.81
N VAL A 39 3.36 28.18 18.27
CA VAL A 39 2.69 27.16 19.08
C VAL A 39 2.23 26.07 18.11
N ASN A 40 3.03 25.02 17.95
CA ASN A 40 2.57 23.79 17.31
C ASN A 40 1.69 23.05 18.33
N ASN A 41 0.38 23.12 18.09
CA ASN A 41 -0.63 22.41 18.86
C ASN A 41 -0.63 20.94 18.43
N THR A 42 0.33 20.14 18.89
CA THR A 42 0.26 18.68 18.83
C THR A 42 -0.66 18.20 19.94
N ASN A 43 -1.96 18.27 19.70
CA ASN A 43 -2.94 17.64 20.57
C ASN A 43 -2.98 16.13 20.27
N SER A 44 -1.88 15.43 20.56
CA SER A 44 -1.86 13.98 20.62
C SER A 44 -2.48 13.57 21.95
N ASN A 45 -3.81 13.44 21.97
CA ASN A 45 -4.45 12.73 23.06
C ASN A 45 -3.77 11.35 23.18
N PRO A 46 -3.30 10.94 24.37
CA PRO A 46 -2.68 9.65 24.53
C PRO A 46 -3.69 8.58 24.10
N VAL A 47 -3.32 7.76 23.12
CA VAL A 47 -4.13 6.61 22.72
C VAL A 47 -4.26 5.74 23.95
N ASN A 48 -5.48 5.67 24.51
CA ASN A 48 -5.76 4.77 25.62
C ASN A 48 -5.64 3.34 25.08
N PRO A 49 -4.74 2.50 25.60
CA PRO A 49 -4.56 1.13 25.11
C PRO A 49 -5.82 0.27 25.26
N HIS A 50 -6.78 0.70 26.08
CA HIS A 50 -8.08 0.04 26.24
C HIS A 50 -9.14 0.48 25.24
N ASN A 51 -8.86 1.47 24.37
CA ASN A 51 -9.81 1.92 23.35
C ASN A 51 -9.11 2.05 21.99
N PRO A 52 -9.38 1.16 21.02
CA PRO A 52 -8.74 1.22 19.72
C PRO A 52 -9.01 2.57 19.03
N PRO A 53 -8.08 3.05 18.18
CA PRO A 53 -8.31 4.25 17.40
C PRO A 53 -9.57 4.09 16.54
N LYS A 54 -10.45 5.08 16.59
CA LYS A 54 -11.75 5.04 15.88
C LYS A 54 -11.61 5.16 14.36
N ILE A 55 -10.52 5.75 13.88
CA ILE A 55 -10.19 5.91 12.47
C ILE A 55 -8.73 5.54 12.33
N VAL A 56 -8.45 4.59 11.45
CA VAL A 56 -7.09 4.08 11.21
C VAL A 56 -6.73 4.47 9.78
N LYS A 57 -5.61 5.15 9.62
CA LYS A 57 -5.17 5.65 8.32
C LYS A 57 -4.14 4.71 7.70
N PRO A 58 -3.82 4.85 6.40
CA PRO A 58 -2.68 4.15 5.82
C PRO A 58 -1.41 4.43 6.62
N LEU A 59 -0.51 3.44 6.71
CA LEU A 59 0.71 3.51 7.50
C LEU A 59 1.71 4.59 7.01
N THR A 60 1.49 5.14 5.81
CA THR A 60 2.22 6.28 5.26
C THR A 60 1.69 7.64 5.74
N PHE A 61 0.51 7.68 6.37
CA PHE A 61 -0.03 8.92 6.90
C PHE A 61 0.83 9.40 8.08
N GLN A 62 1.14 10.70 8.10
CA GLN A 62 2.01 11.30 9.11
C GLN A 62 1.51 11.00 10.53
N GLY A 63 2.37 10.38 11.34
CA GLY A 63 2.10 10.03 12.74
C GLY A 63 1.32 8.72 12.95
N GLU A 64 0.84 8.05 11.89
CA GLU A 64 0.08 6.80 12.03
C GLU A 64 0.95 5.67 12.60
N ILE A 65 2.23 5.61 12.21
CA ILE A 65 3.18 4.66 12.81
C ILE A 65 3.37 4.93 14.30
N ASP A 66 3.51 6.18 14.72
CA ASP A 66 3.69 6.50 16.13
C ASP A 66 2.47 6.10 16.97
N LEU A 67 1.26 6.34 16.44
CA LEU A 67 0.00 5.87 17.03
C LEU A 67 -0.03 4.34 17.13
N ALA A 68 0.35 3.63 16.07
CA ALA A 68 0.42 2.18 16.05
C ALA A 68 1.38 1.64 17.10
N LEU A 69 2.57 2.22 17.21
CA LEU A 69 3.58 1.80 18.19
C LEU A 69 3.13 2.10 19.62
N GLN A 70 2.51 3.25 19.88
CA GLN A 70 1.96 3.58 21.19
C GLN A 70 0.86 2.59 21.59
N TYR A 71 -0.07 2.31 20.67
CA TYR A 71 -1.16 1.37 20.89
C TYR A 71 -0.64 -0.04 21.21
N LEU A 72 0.22 -0.58 20.33
CA LEU A 72 0.74 -1.94 20.45
C LEU A 72 1.59 -2.14 21.72
N ARG A 73 2.32 -1.12 22.18
CA ARG A 73 3.02 -1.18 23.47
C ARG A 73 2.08 -1.42 24.64
N GLY A 74 0.89 -0.81 24.61
CA GLY A 74 -0.07 -0.92 25.70
C GLY A 74 -0.96 -2.16 25.63
N THR A 75 -1.16 -2.75 24.44
CA THR A 75 -2.00 -3.96 24.29
C THR A 75 -1.23 -5.27 24.37
N ASP A 76 0.08 -5.26 24.10
CA ASP A 76 0.90 -6.47 24.13
C ASP A 76 2.30 -6.21 24.73
N PRO A 77 2.52 -6.51 26.03
CA PRO A 77 3.81 -6.32 26.68
C PRO A 77 4.98 -7.12 26.06
N LEU A 78 4.68 -8.27 25.45
CA LEU A 78 5.73 -9.06 24.77
C LEU A 78 6.16 -8.36 23.49
N LEU A 79 5.21 -7.84 22.72
CA LEU A 79 5.49 -7.05 21.52
C LEU A 79 6.16 -5.72 21.88
N ALA A 80 5.77 -5.06 22.98
CA ALA A 80 6.40 -3.84 23.49
C ALA A 80 7.93 -4.01 23.64
N THR A 81 8.35 -5.16 24.19
CA THR A 81 9.78 -5.50 24.34
C THR A 81 10.51 -5.58 23.00
N LEU A 82 9.84 -5.99 21.91
CA LEU A 82 10.42 -5.99 20.57
C LEU A 82 10.43 -4.58 19.97
N ILE A 83 9.36 -3.82 20.16
CA ILE A 83 9.25 -2.43 19.70
C ILE A 83 10.40 -1.61 20.27
N ASP A 84 10.76 -1.80 21.55
CA ASP A 84 11.82 -1.03 22.18
C ASP A 84 13.24 -1.48 21.77
N LYS A 85 13.38 -2.69 21.21
CA LYS A 85 14.67 -3.25 20.75
C LYS A 85 14.98 -2.97 19.28
N HIS A 86 13.98 -2.68 18.47
CA HIS A 86 14.11 -2.53 17.03
C HIS A 86 13.66 -1.14 16.60
N ARG A 87 14.21 -0.66 15.48
CA ARG A 87 13.76 0.60 14.89
C ARG A 87 12.27 0.51 14.51
N PRO A 88 11.54 1.64 14.50
CA PRO A 88 10.23 1.72 13.88
C PRO A 88 10.22 1.21 12.43
N PRO A 89 9.09 0.64 11.97
CA PRO A 89 8.89 0.37 10.55
C PRO A 89 8.93 1.67 9.75
N THR A 90 9.47 1.56 8.55
CA THR A 90 9.49 2.63 7.54
C THR A 90 8.67 2.12 6.37
N PHE A 91 7.57 2.81 6.08
CA PHE A 91 6.78 2.61 4.87
C PHE A 91 7.00 3.83 3.99
N ASP A 92 7.33 3.63 2.73
CA ASP A 92 7.66 4.74 1.86
C ASP A 92 6.41 5.59 1.59
N SER A 93 6.51 6.88 1.90
CA SER A 93 5.45 7.87 1.66
C SER A 93 5.52 8.49 0.26
N SER A 94 6.50 8.07 -0.56
CA SER A 94 6.57 8.42 -1.97
C SER A 94 5.29 8.00 -2.70
N THR A 95 5.05 8.60 -3.86
CA THR A 95 3.88 8.30 -4.69
C THR A 95 3.80 6.79 -4.91
N PRO A 96 2.76 6.10 -4.40
CA PRO A 96 2.65 4.66 -4.54
C PRO A 96 2.66 4.29 -6.02
N SER A 97 3.44 3.28 -6.38
CA SER A 97 3.37 2.72 -7.72
C SER A 97 1.94 2.23 -7.99
N PRO A 98 1.38 2.46 -9.20
CA PRO A 98 0.06 1.97 -9.55
C PRO A 98 -0.12 0.47 -9.21
N PRO A 99 -1.28 0.05 -8.70
CA PRO A 99 -1.56 -1.35 -8.37
C PRO A 99 -1.16 -2.35 -9.46
N PHE A 100 -1.44 -2.06 -10.73
CA PHE A 100 -1.05 -2.92 -11.85
C PHE A 100 0.46 -3.16 -11.89
N ILE A 101 1.26 -2.10 -11.83
CA ILE A 101 2.72 -2.15 -11.88
C ILE A 101 3.26 -2.94 -10.68
N SER A 102 2.75 -2.65 -9.49
CA SER A 102 3.14 -3.33 -8.25
C SER A 102 2.87 -4.84 -8.30
N LEU A 103 1.68 -5.25 -8.78
CA LEU A 103 1.29 -6.65 -8.91
C LEU A 103 2.11 -7.37 -10.00
N ALA A 104 2.32 -6.73 -11.15
CA ALA A 104 3.16 -7.28 -12.22
C ALA A 104 4.60 -7.50 -11.75
N LYS A 105 5.18 -6.52 -11.05
CA LYS A 105 6.52 -6.62 -10.46
C LYS A 105 6.58 -7.73 -9.40
N SER A 106 5.56 -7.86 -8.55
CA SER A 106 5.45 -8.95 -7.59
C SER A 106 5.51 -10.32 -8.27
N ILE A 107 4.74 -10.56 -9.33
CA ILE A 107 4.79 -11.79 -10.15
C ILE A 107 6.20 -12.06 -10.67
N LEU A 108 6.87 -11.03 -11.19
CA LEU A 108 8.23 -11.14 -11.73
C LEU A 108 9.26 -11.51 -10.67
N TYR A 109 9.10 -11.05 -9.43
CA TYR A 109 10.04 -11.27 -8.33
C TYR A 109 9.88 -12.63 -7.63
N GLN A 110 8.73 -13.30 -7.76
CA GLN A 110 8.44 -14.57 -7.06
C GLN A 110 9.54 -15.63 -7.21
N GLN A 111 9.89 -16.32 -6.12
CA GLN A 111 10.79 -17.49 -6.12
C GLN A 111 12.19 -17.22 -6.71
N LEU A 112 12.71 -16.00 -6.56
CA LEU A 112 14.04 -15.61 -7.03
C LEU A 112 14.83 -14.95 -5.91
N ALA A 113 16.16 -15.08 -5.98
CA ALA A 113 17.03 -14.19 -5.23
C ALA A 113 16.84 -12.74 -5.70
N VAL A 114 16.92 -11.77 -4.79
CA VAL A 114 16.68 -10.34 -5.06
C VAL A 114 17.45 -9.84 -6.29
N ASN A 115 18.74 -10.17 -6.40
CA ASN A 115 19.57 -9.73 -7.52
C ASN A 115 19.15 -10.34 -8.87
N ALA A 116 18.70 -11.61 -8.86
CA ALA A 116 18.19 -12.27 -10.05
C ALA A 116 16.84 -11.65 -10.49
N ALA A 117 15.96 -11.38 -9.53
CA ALA A 117 14.69 -10.70 -9.78
C ALA A 117 14.90 -9.29 -10.37
N LYS A 118 15.78 -8.49 -9.78
CA LYS A 118 16.17 -7.16 -10.30
C LYS A 118 16.69 -7.24 -11.74
N SER A 119 17.57 -8.20 -12.03
CA SER A 119 18.10 -8.40 -13.39
C SER A 119 17.02 -8.77 -14.42
N ILE A 120 16.08 -9.64 -14.05
CA ILE A 120 14.94 -9.98 -14.92
C ILE A 120 14.02 -8.77 -15.12
N TYR A 121 13.73 -8.03 -14.05
CA TYR A 121 12.89 -6.84 -14.11
C TYR A 121 13.49 -5.75 -15.00
N ASN A 122 14.79 -5.47 -14.90
CA ASN A 122 15.45 -4.49 -15.76
C ASN A 122 15.41 -4.88 -17.25
N ARG A 123 15.51 -6.18 -17.57
CA ARG A 123 15.33 -6.66 -18.94
C ARG A 123 13.88 -6.55 -19.41
N PHE A 124 12.92 -6.76 -18.51
CA PHE A 124 11.50 -6.51 -18.80
C PHE A 124 11.23 -5.02 -19.08
N LEU A 125 11.76 -4.11 -18.26
CA LEU A 125 11.70 -2.67 -18.50
C LEU A 125 12.29 -2.28 -19.87
N SER A 126 13.45 -2.85 -20.20
CA SER A 126 14.11 -2.61 -21.50
C SER A 126 13.27 -3.11 -22.68
N LEU A 127 12.54 -4.21 -22.50
CA LEU A 127 11.67 -4.78 -23.52
C LEU A 127 10.37 -3.97 -23.71
N ILE A 128 9.77 -3.49 -22.62
CA ILE A 128 8.48 -2.79 -22.64
C ILE A 128 8.60 -1.27 -22.87
N GLY A 129 9.78 -0.69 -22.66
CA GLY A 129 10.04 0.75 -22.88
C GLY A 129 10.10 1.60 -21.63
N GLY A 130 10.33 1.00 -20.45
CA GLY A 130 10.41 1.68 -19.15
C GLY A 130 9.18 1.43 -18.26
N GLU A 131 9.24 1.93 -17.03
CA GLU A 131 8.21 1.64 -16.00
C GLU A 131 6.86 2.28 -16.34
N GLU A 132 6.87 3.51 -16.88
CA GLU A 132 5.68 4.22 -17.37
C GLU A 132 4.97 3.50 -18.53
N SER A 133 5.66 2.57 -19.20
CA SER A 133 5.09 1.78 -20.31
C SER A 133 4.50 0.45 -19.84
N ILE A 134 4.53 0.14 -18.54
CA ILE A 134 3.91 -1.07 -17.98
C ILE A 134 2.40 -0.85 -17.88
N LEU A 135 1.74 -1.00 -19.02
CA LEU A 135 0.28 -0.91 -19.16
C LEU A 135 -0.30 -2.29 -19.52
N PRO A 136 -1.57 -2.58 -19.16
CA PRO A 136 -2.20 -3.86 -19.46
C PRO A 136 -2.10 -4.26 -20.94
N ASP A 137 -2.48 -3.37 -21.87
CA ASP A 137 -2.38 -3.62 -23.31
C ASP A 137 -0.93 -3.81 -23.79
N ALA A 138 0.01 -3.06 -23.23
CA ALA A 138 1.43 -3.18 -23.56
C ALA A 138 1.98 -4.56 -23.14
N VAL A 139 1.61 -5.04 -21.95
CA VAL A 139 1.97 -6.38 -21.47
C VAL A 139 1.39 -7.46 -22.40
N LEU A 140 0.12 -7.34 -22.79
CA LEU A 140 -0.53 -8.30 -23.70
C LEU A 140 0.06 -8.29 -25.11
N SER A 141 0.64 -7.17 -25.55
CA SER A 141 1.31 -7.06 -26.86
C SER A 141 2.64 -7.84 -26.94
N ILE A 142 3.25 -8.16 -25.80
CA ILE A 142 4.50 -8.92 -25.73
C ILE A 142 4.17 -10.41 -25.73
N SER A 143 4.74 -11.15 -26.68
CA SER A 143 4.51 -12.60 -26.74
C SER A 143 5.16 -13.34 -25.55
N PRO A 144 4.57 -14.47 -25.09
CA PRO A 144 5.20 -15.33 -24.07
C PRO A 144 6.63 -15.76 -24.45
N GLN A 145 6.92 -15.91 -25.74
CA GLN A 145 8.24 -16.23 -26.27
C GLN A 145 9.26 -15.10 -26.02
N GLN A 146 8.87 -13.84 -26.24
CA GLN A 146 9.72 -12.68 -25.94
C GLN A 146 9.98 -12.57 -24.43
N LEU A 147 8.96 -12.76 -23.59
CA LEU A 147 9.12 -12.79 -22.13
C LEU A 147 10.11 -13.89 -21.71
N ARG A 148 10.06 -15.06 -22.33
CA ARG A 148 11.01 -16.15 -22.07
C ARG A 148 12.44 -15.81 -22.45
N GLN A 149 12.67 -15.10 -23.54
CA GLN A 149 14.01 -14.68 -23.97
C GLN A 149 14.69 -13.78 -22.93
N ILE A 150 13.91 -12.99 -22.18
CA ILE A 150 14.40 -12.17 -21.06
C ILE A 150 14.38 -12.88 -19.70
N GLY A 151 14.26 -14.21 -19.68
CA GLY A 151 14.38 -15.02 -18.47
C GLY A 151 13.12 -15.08 -17.60
N ILE A 152 11.96 -14.66 -18.09
CA ILE A 152 10.67 -14.86 -17.42
C ILE A 152 10.20 -16.29 -17.74
N SER A 153 9.83 -17.07 -16.72
CA SER A 153 9.35 -18.44 -16.93
C SER A 153 8.00 -18.46 -17.66
N GLN A 154 7.69 -19.58 -18.32
CA GLN A 154 6.38 -19.76 -18.98
C GLN A 154 5.20 -19.53 -18.02
N ARG A 155 5.33 -20.00 -16.77
CA ARG A 155 4.31 -19.79 -15.73
C ARG A 155 4.14 -18.30 -15.41
N LYS A 156 5.24 -17.58 -15.14
CA LYS A 156 5.18 -16.15 -14.85
C LYS A 156 4.65 -15.33 -16.03
N ALA A 157 5.01 -15.69 -17.26
CA ALA A 157 4.43 -15.08 -18.46
C ALA A 157 2.90 -15.27 -18.49
N SER A 158 2.41 -16.48 -18.19
CA SER A 158 0.96 -16.72 -18.11
C SER A 158 0.27 -15.93 -16.99
N TYR A 159 0.94 -15.71 -15.86
CA TYR A 159 0.40 -14.95 -14.73
C TYR A 159 0.33 -13.45 -15.04
N LEU A 160 1.37 -12.90 -15.68
CA LEU A 160 1.38 -11.52 -16.16
C LEU A 160 0.26 -11.25 -17.16
N HIS A 161 0.09 -12.15 -18.13
CA HIS A 161 -0.99 -12.01 -19.12
C HIS A 161 -2.36 -12.16 -18.46
N ASP A 162 -2.54 -13.09 -17.51
CA ASP A 162 -3.81 -13.25 -16.79
C ASP A 162 -4.17 -12.01 -15.94
N LEU A 163 -3.17 -11.36 -15.34
CA LEU A 163 -3.35 -10.08 -14.65
C LEU A 163 -3.74 -8.97 -15.65
N ALA A 164 -2.99 -8.83 -16.75
CA ALA A 164 -3.25 -7.80 -17.75
C ALA A 164 -4.62 -7.98 -18.43
N ASP A 165 -5.02 -9.21 -18.73
CA ASP A 165 -6.33 -9.54 -19.30
C ASP A 165 -7.49 -9.14 -18.38
N LYS A 166 -7.36 -9.37 -17.06
CA LYS A 166 -8.35 -8.89 -16.08
C LYS A 166 -8.47 -7.37 -16.02
N TYR A 167 -7.38 -6.65 -16.31
CA TYR A 167 -7.43 -5.19 -16.41
C TYR A 167 -8.10 -4.73 -17.71
N VAL A 168 -7.72 -5.31 -18.85
CA VAL A 168 -8.30 -4.96 -20.17
C VAL A 168 -9.79 -5.31 -20.25
N THR A 169 -10.22 -6.38 -19.60
CA THR A 169 -11.63 -6.79 -19.53
C THR A 169 -12.45 -6.01 -18.49
N GLY A 170 -11.83 -5.11 -17.71
CA GLY A 170 -12.49 -4.30 -16.70
C GLY A 170 -12.86 -5.05 -15.41
N VAL A 171 -12.37 -6.27 -15.22
CA VAL A 171 -12.53 -7.04 -13.97
C VAL A 171 -11.73 -6.39 -12.84
N LEU A 172 -10.57 -5.80 -13.17
CA LEU A 172 -9.72 -5.04 -12.26
C LEU A 172 -9.37 -3.68 -12.89
N SER A 173 -9.19 -2.68 -12.04
CA SER A 173 -8.56 -1.40 -12.37
C SER A 173 -7.80 -0.89 -11.15
N ASP A 174 -6.84 0.01 -11.36
CA ASP A 174 -6.11 0.64 -10.26
C ASP A 174 -7.07 1.32 -9.28
N ASP A 175 -8.03 2.11 -9.78
CA ASP A 175 -9.05 2.78 -8.97
C ASP A 175 -9.88 1.77 -8.16
N SER A 176 -10.37 0.71 -8.81
CA SER A 176 -11.20 -0.30 -8.13
C SER A 176 -10.42 -0.98 -6.99
N ILE A 177 -9.13 -1.26 -7.17
CA ILE A 177 -8.28 -1.89 -6.13
C ILE A 177 -8.10 -0.97 -4.94
N LEU A 178 -7.94 0.34 -5.17
CA LEU A 178 -7.76 1.32 -4.10
C LEU A 178 -9.04 1.56 -3.30
N GLU A 179 -10.21 1.40 -3.93
CA GLU A 179 -11.52 1.59 -3.30
C GLU A 179 -12.10 0.33 -2.64
N MET A 180 -11.64 -0.87 -3.05
CA MET A 180 -12.12 -2.13 -2.49
C MET A 180 -11.86 -2.25 -0.98
N ASN A 181 -12.83 -2.84 -0.28
CA ASN A 181 -12.61 -3.34 1.07
C ASN A 181 -11.65 -4.55 1.06
N ASP A 182 -11.08 -4.86 2.22
CA ASP A 182 -10.00 -5.85 2.32
C ASP A 182 -10.43 -7.27 1.92
N GLU A 183 -11.67 -7.66 2.21
CA GLU A 183 -12.22 -8.98 1.86
C GLU A 183 -12.40 -9.14 0.35
N MET A 184 -13.04 -8.17 -0.28
CA MET A 184 -13.26 -8.15 -1.74
C MET A 184 -11.93 -8.05 -2.49
N LEU A 185 -11.02 -7.21 -2.02
CA LEU A 185 -9.68 -7.10 -2.58
C LEU A 185 -8.95 -8.45 -2.56
N PHE A 186 -9.05 -9.16 -1.43
CA PHE A 186 -8.43 -10.47 -1.29
C PHE A 186 -9.01 -11.50 -2.26
N GLU A 187 -10.34 -11.59 -2.34
CA GLU A 187 -11.03 -12.50 -3.27
C GLU A 187 -10.66 -12.20 -4.73
N MET A 188 -10.74 -10.93 -5.12
CA MET A 188 -10.47 -10.50 -6.49
C MET A 188 -9.01 -10.74 -6.90
N LEU A 189 -8.03 -10.40 -6.04
CA LEU A 189 -6.62 -10.61 -6.36
C LEU A 189 -6.22 -12.08 -6.32
N THR A 190 -6.81 -12.90 -5.46
CA THR A 190 -6.53 -14.35 -5.45
C THR A 190 -7.12 -15.09 -6.66
N SER A 191 -8.08 -14.48 -7.38
CA SER A 191 -8.58 -15.01 -8.66
C SER A 191 -7.57 -14.89 -9.81
N VAL A 192 -6.52 -14.08 -9.66
CA VAL A 192 -5.45 -13.91 -10.64
C VAL A 192 -4.50 -15.10 -10.57
N LYS A 193 -4.22 -15.75 -11.70
CA LYS A 193 -3.29 -16.88 -11.74
C LYS A 193 -1.92 -16.47 -11.20
N GLY A 194 -1.39 -17.24 -10.25
CA GLY A 194 -0.08 -16.99 -9.64
C GLY A 194 -0.08 -15.93 -8.53
N ILE A 195 -1.21 -15.33 -8.20
CA ILE A 195 -1.37 -14.48 -7.02
C ILE A 195 -2.10 -15.29 -5.95
N GLY A 196 -1.38 -15.67 -4.90
CA GLY A 196 -1.95 -16.40 -3.76
C GLY A 196 -2.15 -15.50 -2.53
N PRO A 197 -2.74 -16.04 -1.45
CA PRO A 197 -3.01 -15.30 -0.21
C PRO A 197 -1.80 -14.54 0.34
N TRP A 198 -0.62 -15.17 0.30
CA TRP A 198 0.63 -14.54 0.74
C TRP A 198 0.93 -13.28 -0.08
N THR A 199 0.85 -13.36 -1.41
CA THR A 199 1.13 -12.24 -2.32
C THR A 199 0.16 -11.08 -2.09
N VAL A 200 -1.13 -11.39 -1.90
CA VAL A 200 -2.15 -10.38 -1.59
C VAL A 200 -1.84 -9.65 -0.29
N HIS A 201 -1.54 -10.39 0.79
CA HIS A 201 -1.21 -9.75 2.06
C HIS A 201 0.05 -8.88 1.96
N MET A 202 1.07 -9.33 1.23
CA MET A 202 2.28 -8.51 1.02
C MET A 202 1.95 -7.24 0.22
N PHE A 203 1.12 -7.35 -0.82
CA PHE A 203 0.65 -6.20 -1.58
C PHE A 203 -0.15 -5.22 -0.71
N MET A 204 -1.06 -5.70 0.13
CA MET A 204 -1.83 -4.86 1.05
C MET A 204 -0.94 -4.13 2.06
N ILE A 205 0.07 -4.81 2.62
CA ILE A 205 0.98 -4.22 3.62
C ILE A 205 1.92 -3.21 2.99
N PHE A 206 2.56 -3.56 1.87
CA PHE A 206 3.70 -2.80 1.35
C PHE A 206 3.36 -1.89 0.17
N SER A 207 2.31 -2.18 -0.60
CA SER A 207 1.89 -1.32 -1.71
C SER A 207 0.70 -0.43 -1.31
N LEU A 208 -0.27 -1.01 -0.59
CA LEU A 208 -1.45 -0.26 -0.13
C LEU A 208 -1.30 0.32 1.28
N HIS A 209 -0.23 -0.04 2.00
CA HIS A 209 0.05 0.46 3.35
C HIS A 209 -1.11 0.25 4.33
N LYS A 210 -1.86 -0.84 4.16
CA LYS A 210 -3.01 -1.18 5.01
C LYS A 210 -2.52 -1.49 6.42
N PRO A 211 -3.08 -0.85 7.46
CA PRO A 211 -2.60 -1.01 8.84
C PRO A 211 -2.96 -2.36 9.47
N ASP A 212 -4.06 -2.99 9.03
CA ASP A 212 -4.66 -4.12 9.72
C ASP A 212 -4.60 -5.45 8.96
N VAL A 213 -3.41 -5.84 8.46
CA VAL A 213 -3.22 -7.10 7.74
C VAL A 213 -2.40 -8.08 8.55
N LEU A 214 -2.89 -9.32 8.71
CA LEU A 214 -2.16 -10.43 9.31
C LEU A 214 -1.83 -11.48 8.25
N PRO A 215 -0.56 -11.61 7.80
CA PRO A 215 -0.19 -12.59 6.80
C PRO A 215 -0.04 -13.98 7.43
N VAL A 216 -1.17 -14.62 7.76
CA VAL A 216 -1.19 -15.92 8.46
C VAL A 216 -0.45 -17.04 7.75
N SER A 217 -0.30 -16.95 6.42
CA SER A 217 0.45 -17.90 5.60
C SER A 217 1.95 -17.60 5.52
N ASP A 218 2.43 -16.46 6.03
CA ASP A 218 3.85 -16.11 6.01
C ASP A 218 4.63 -16.89 7.07
N LEU A 219 5.59 -17.71 6.61
CA LEU A 219 6.39 -18.54 7.48
C LEU A 219 7.26 -17.73 8.46
N GLY A 220 7.73 -16.55 8.03
CA GLY A 220 8.51 -15.64 8.87
C GLY A 220 7.68 -15.12 10.03
N VAL A 221 6.48 -14.60 9.74
CA VAL A 221 5.55 -14.11 10.76
C VAL A 221 5.11 -15.24 11.68
N ARG A 222 4.72 -16.42 11.16
CA ARG A 222 4.36 -17.58 12.00
C ARG A 222 5.48 -18.00 12.94
N LYS A 223 6.73 -18.03 12.46
CA LYS A 223 7.90 -18.33 13.30
C LYS A 223 8.14 -17.25 14.34
N GLY A 224 7.96 -15.98 13.98
CA GLY A 224 8.04 -14.86 14.90
C GLY A 224 6.98 -14.94 16.01
N VAL A 225 5.72 -15.20 15.67
CA VAL A 225 4.62 -15.39 16.64
C VAL A 225 4.93 -16.58 17.56
N LYS A 226 5.33 -17.72 16.99
CA LYS A 226 5.76 -18.88 17.79
C LYS A 226 6.83 -18.47 18.81
N ALA A 227 7.84 -17.74 18.35
CA ALA A 227 8.97 -17.33 19.17
C ALA A 227 8.60 -16.27 20.22
N LEU A 228 7.72 -15.32 19.89
CA LEU A 228 7.30 -14.25 20.78
C LEU A 228 6.46 -14.80 21.93
N TYR A 229 5.50 -15.68 21.64
CA TYR A 229 4.57 -16.23 22.63
C TYR A 229 5.00 -17.59 23.20
N GLY A 230 6.21 -18.07 22.86
CA GLY A 230 6.73 -19.34 23.39
C GLY A 230 5.89 -20.56 23.01
N LEU A 231 5.27 -20.56 21.83
CA LEU A 231 4.40 -21.67 21.40
C LEU A 231 5.23 -22.92 21.09
N ASN A 232 4.73 -24.09 21.50
CA ASN A 232 5.42 -25.36 21.27
C ASN A 232 5.51 -25.71 19.79
N GLN A 233 4.45 -25.44 19.03
CA GLN A 233 4.34 -25.74 17.60
C GLN A 233 4.16 -24.46 16.79
N LEU A 234 4.43 -24.54 15.48
CA LEU A 234 4.15 -23.44 14.57
C LEU A 234 2.63 -23.20 14.54
N PRO A 235 2.13 -22.01 14.92
CA PRO A 235 0.69 -21.74 14.97
C PRO A 235 0.07 -21.87 13.57
N GLY A 236 -1.06 -22.55 13.45
CA GLY A 236 -1.91 -22.53 12.25
C GLY A 236 -2.74 -21.24 12.16
N ASP A 237 -3.48 -21.08 11.06
CA ASP A 237 -4.17 -19.83 10.71
C ASP A 237 -5.14 -19.35 11.82
N LEU A 238 -6.00 -20.23 12.33
CA LEU A 238 -6.92 -19.89 13.43
C LEU A 238 -6.19 -19.45 14.70
N LYS A 239 -5.05 -20.08 15.01
CA LYS A 239 -4.26 -19.71 16.19
C LYS A 239 -3.51 -18.39 15.98
N MET A 240 -3.09 -18.11 14.75
CA MET A 240 -2.51 -16.81 14.41
C MET A 240 -3.52 -15.69 14.65
N GLU A 241 -4.75 -15.82 14.14
CA GLU A 241 -5.82 -14.84 14.36
C GLU A 241 -6.11 -14.66 15.85
N GLU A 242 -6.31 -15.75 16.60
CA GLU A 242 -6.60 -15.69 18.04
C GLU A 242 -5.50 -14.95 18.84
N VAL A 243 -4.24 -15.30 18.59
CA VAL A 243 -3.12 -14.75 19.37
C VAL A 243 -2.81 -13.30 19.00
N CYS A 244 -2.98 -12.94 17.72
CA CYS A 244 -2.66 -11.62 17.18
C CYS A 244 -3.85 -10.65 17.21
N GLU A 245 -5.01 -11.06 17.69
CA GLU A 245 -6.23 -10.22 17.73
C GLU A 245 -5.99 -8.90 18.48
N LYS A 246 -5.21 -8.95 19.57
CA LYS A 246 -4.83 -7.76 20.37
C LYS A 246 -3.99 -6.73 19.60
N TRP A 247 -3.47 -7.09 18.43
CA TRP A 247 -2.72 -6.15 17.59
C TRP A 247 -3.63 -5.32 16.71
N ARG A 248 -4.92 -5.66 16.57
CA ARG A 248 -5.86 -4.83 15.81
C ARG A 248 -5.95 -3.43 16.42
N PRO A 249 -5.96 -2.38 15.59
CA PRO A 249 -6.07 -2.39 14.14
C PRO A 249 -4.73 -2.27 13.39
N TYR A 250 -3.61 -2.63 14.03
CA TYR A 250 -2.25 -2.47 13.52
C TYR A 250 -1.51 -3.81 13.33
N ARG A 251 -2.22 -4.85 12.89
CA ARG A 251 -1.64 -6.19 12.67
C ARG A 251 -0.47 -6.18 11.67
N SER A 252 -0.44 -5.24 10.71
CA SER A 252 0.69 -5.08 9.78
C SER A 252 1.96 -4.65 10.50
N VAL A 253 1.87 -3.76 11.50
CA VAL A 253 3.01 -3.33 12.31
C VAL A 253 3.48 -4.45 13.24
N GLY A 254 2.56 -5.19 13.88
CA GLY A 254 2.92 -6.38 14.66
C GLY A 254 3.65 -7.43 13.82
N SER A 255 3.15 -7.69 12.61
CA SER A 255 3.77 -8.60 11.63
C SER A 255 5.17 -8.14 11.22
N TRP A 256 5.37 -6.83 11.05
CA TRP A 256 6.69 -6.27 10.74
C TRP A 256 7.74 -6.60 11.80
N TYR A 257 7.38 -6.49 13.08
CA TYR A 257 8.28 -6.87 14.18
C TYR A 257 8.55 -8.37 14.24
N MET A 258 7.66 -9.22 13.71
CA MET A 258 7.92 -10.65 13.63
C MET A 258 9.07 -10.94 12.66
N TRP A 259 9.13 -10.23 11.52
CA TRP A 259 10.28 -10.34 10.62
C TRP A 259 11.58 -9.86 11.27
N ARG A 260 11.56 -8.73 11.98
CA ARG A 260 12.75 -8.23 12.72
C ARG A 260 13.23 -9.20 13.80
N LEU A 261 12.30 -9.81 14.54
CA LEU A 261 12.63 -10.85 15.51
C LEU A 261 13.32 -12.05 14.84
N MET A 262 12.82 -12.48 13.68
CA MET A 262 13.40 -13.61 12.96
C MET A 262 14.77 -13.31 12.37
N GLU A 263 14.99 -12.09 11.88
CA GLU A 263 16.30 -11.64 11.40
C GLU A 263 17.34 -11.56 12.52
N ALA A 264 16.96 -11.01 13.68
CA ALA A 264 17.83 -10.94 14.85
C ALA A 264 18.24 -12.33 15.36
N LYS A 265 17.39 -13.35 15.13
CA LYS A 265 17.67 -14.76 15.45
C LYS A 265 18.43 -15.51 14.35
N GLY A 266 18.84 -14.84 13.27
CA GLY A 266 19.64 -15.44 12.20
C GLY A 266 18.83 -16.26 11.18
N ALA A 267 17.51 -16.17 11.16
CA ALA A 267 16.69 -16.84 10.15
C ALA A 267 16.72 -16.08 8.82
N LYS A 268 17.79 -16.29 8.02
CA LYS A 268 18.00 -15.63 6.71
C LYS A 268 17.08 -16.09 5.55
N ALA A 269 16.12 -16.99 5.77
CA ALA A 269 15.43 -17.70 4.67
C ALA A 269 14.14 -17.03 4.16
N THR A 270 13.55 -16.08 4.89
CA THR A 270 12.31 -15.38 4.47
C THR A 270 12.51 -13.90 4.18
N SER A 271 13.60 -13.29 4.66
CA SER A 271 13.90 -11.88 4.38
C SER A 271 14.08 -11.66 2.89
N SER A 272 14.70 -12.58 2.13
CA SER A 272 14.93 -12.38 0.69
C SER A 272 13.66 -12.20 -0.14
N ASN A 273 12.50 -12.73 0.30
CA ASN A 273 11.24 -12.60 -0.43
C ASN A 273 10.41 -11.39 0.08
N VAL A 274 10.49 -11.07 1.38
CA VAL A 274 9.90 -9.85 1.95
C VAL A 274 10.68 -8.62 1.50
N ASP A 275 12.01 -8.66 1.52
CA ASP A 275 12.91 -7.65 0.96
C ASP A 275 12.77 -7.59 -0.57
N ALA A 276 12.44 -8.68 -1.26
CA ALA A 276 12.14 -8.65 -2.69
C ALA A 276 10.83 -7.91 -2.98
N VAL A 277 9.78 -8.14 -2.18
CA VAL A 277 8.50 -7.43 -2.33
C VAL A 277 8.62 -6.00 -1.83
N ALA A 278 9.20 -5.75 -0.65
CA ALA A 278 9.49 -4.42 -0.13
C ALA A 278 10.43 -3.62 -1.05
N ALA A 279 11.54 -4.20 -1.53
CA ALA A 279 12.41 -3.55 -2.52
C ALA A 279 11.78 -3.47 -3.91
N SER A 280 10.72 -4.24 -4.20
CA SER A 280 9.91 -4.00 -5.40
C SER A 280 9.06 -2.73 -5.26
N VAL A 281 8.73 -2.30 -4.03
CA VAL A 281 8.02 -1.05 -3.75
C VAL A 281 8.96 0.13 -3.46
N GLU A 282 10.13 -0.09 -2.87
CA GLU A 282 11.07 0.99 -2.45
C GLU A 282 12.02 1.51 -3.57
N ALA A 283 12.06 0.89 -4.75
CA ALA A 283 13.10 1.16 -5.77
C ALA A 283 12.79 2.28 -6.79
N THR A 284 11.92 3.24 -6.48
CA THR A 284 11.58 4.38 -7.37
C THR A 284 12.29 5.69 -7.02
N SER A 285 13.27 5.69 -6.11
CA SER A 285 14.12 6.85 -5.81
C SER A 285 15.60 6.55 -6.08
N SER A 286 16.01 6.54 -7.35
CA SER A 286 17.42 6.72 -7.78
C SER A 286 17.48 7.15 -9.24
#